data_AF-A0A0H5CKB9-F1
#
_entry.id   AF-A0A0H5CKB9-F1
#
_cell.length_a   1.000
_cell.length_b   1.000
_cell.length_c   1.000
_cell.angle_alpha   90.00
_cell.angle_beta   90.00
_cell.angle_gamma   90.00
#
_symmetry.space_group_name_H-M   'P 1'
#
loop_
_entity.id
_entity.type
_entity.pdbx_description
1 polymer ?
#
loop_
_entity_poly.entity_id
_entity_poly.type
_entity_poly.pdbx_seq_one_letter_code
_entity_poly.pdbx_strand_id
1 'polypeptide(L)'
;MNATELQALRHCAQGAVLFHNGLWGAPMGYLWAGDDGLAAGHVPQWESEALALLERRGLVAVRPGPGTRDTPVELTEHGVRWLDGSVAA
;
A
#
# COMPACT_ATOMS: atom_id res chain seq x y z
N MET A 1 -4.04 9.41 12.93
CA MET A 1 -2.89 8.94 12.15
C MET A 1 -1.66 8.98 13.05
N ASN A 2 -0.83 7.93 13.08
CA ASN A 2 0.50 7.99 13.72
C ASN A 2 1.62 8.13 12.67
N ALA A 3 2.88 8.23 13.11
CA ALA A 3 4.03 8.42 12.21
C ALA A 3 4.20 7.25 11.20
N THR A 4 3.97 6.02 11.67
CA THR A 4 4.03 4.81 10.83
C THR A 4 2.97 4.81 9.75
N GLU A 5 1.71 5.10 10.10
CA GLU A 5 0.60 5.18 9.13
C GLU A 5 0.82 6.31 8.11
N LEU A 6 1.38 7.45 8.53
CA LEU A 6 1.74 8.54 7.62
C LEU A 6 2.85 8.13 6.65
N GLN A 7 3.88 7.41 7.13
CA GLN A 7 4.95 6.90 6.27
C GLN A 7 4.42 5.88 5.27
N ALA A 8 3.61 4.92 5.71
CA ALA A 8 2.98 3.93 4.84
C ALA A 8 2.11 4.58 3.76
N LEU A 9 1.34 5.62 4.12
CA LEU A 9 0.54 6.37 3.16
C LEU A 9 1.41 7.08 2.11
N ARG A 10 2.58 7.62 2.50
CA ARG A 10 3.54 8.23 1.56
C ARG A 10 4.16 7.19 0.63
N HIS A 11 4.50 6.00 1.12
CA HIS A 11 5.00 4.93 0.26
C HIS A 11 3.95 4.50 -0.78
N CYS A 12 2.67 4.40 -0.40
CA CYS A 12 1.60 4.17 -1.37
C CYS A 12 1.47 5.31 -2.38
N ALA A 13 1.63 6.57 -1.95
CA ALA A 13 1.59 7.73 -2.86
C ALA A 13 2.75 7.74 -3.86
N GLN A 14 3.88 7.11 -3.50
CA GLN A 14 5.05 6.92 -4.36
C GLN A 14 4.94 5.69 -5.25
N GLY A 15 3.86 4.89 -5.15
CA GLY A 15 3.72 3.63 -5.87
C GLY A 15 4.68 2.53 -5.38
N ALA A 16 5.23 2.67 -4.17
CA ALA A 16 6.25 1.78 -3.65
C ALA A 16 5.70 0.48 -3.02
N VAL A 17 4.38 0.27 -3.02
CA VAL A 17 3.74 -0.84 -2.30
C VAL A 17 2.86 -1.66 -3.25
N LEU A 18 3.06 -2.97 -3.22
CA LEU A 18 2.22 -3.96 -3.87
C LEU A 18 1.51 -4.82 -2.82
N PHE A 19 0.40 -5.45 -3.23
CA PHE A 19 -0.29 -6.48 -2.48
C PHE A 19 -0.27 -7.79 -3.29
N HIS A 20 0.31 -8.82 -2.69
CA HIS A 20 0.30 -10.17 -3.22
C HIS A 20 -0.93 -10.91 -2.72
N ASN A 21 -1.77 -11.42 -3.64
CA ASN A 21 -3.07 -12.02 -3.32
C ASN A 21 -3.00 -13.49 -2.87
N GLY A 22 -1.82 -14.10 -2.82
CA GLY A 22 -1.64 -15.49 -2.41
C GLY A 22 -2.01 -16.53 -3.48
N LEU A 23 -2.19 -16.11 -4.74
CA LEU A 23 -2.44 -17.03 -5.84
C LEU A 23 -1.32 -18.09 -5.92
N TRP A 24 -1.71 -19.35 -6.16
CA TRP A 24 -0.83 -20.52 -6.18
C TRP A 24 -0.22 -20.93 -4.82
N GLY A 25 -0.86 -20.54 -3.72
CA GLY A 25 -0.51 -21.03 -2.38
C GLY A 25 0.66 -20.29 -1.71
N ALA A 26 1.06 -19.14 -2.26
CA ALA A 26 2.04 -18.27 -1.64
C ALA A 26 1.39 -17.45 -0.50
N PRO A 27 2.16 -17.04 0.53
CA PRO A 27 1.64 -16.19 1.60
C PRO A 27 1.17 -14.83 1.05
N MET A 28 -0.10 -14.50 1.27
CA MET A 28 -0.67 -13.19 0.99
C MET A 28 -0.01 -12.11 1.85
N GLY A 29 0.19 -10.91 1.30
CA GLY A 29 0.74 -9.80 2.08
C GLY A 29 1.25 -8.64 1.23
N TYR A 30 1.75 -7.61 1.90
CA TYR A 30 2.32 -6.43 1.26
C TYR A 30 3.78 -6.64 0.88
N LEU A 31 4.15 -6.16 -0.30
CA LEU A 31 5.49 -6.23 -0.87
C LEU A 31 5.97 -4.83 -1.24
N TRP A 32 7.28 -4.60 -1.14
CA TRP A 32 7.90 -3.42 -1.75
C TRP A 32 7.86 -3.56 -3.27
N ALA A 33 7.59 -2.47 -3.96
CA ALA A 33 7.84 -2.36 -5.39
C ALA A 33 9.30 -1.94 -5.62
N GLY A 34 9.98 -2.61 -6.55
CA GLY A 34 11.25 -2.15 -7.10
C GLY A 34 11.05 -1.06 -8.13
N ASP A 35 12.17 -0.50 -8.63
CA ASP A 35 12.15 0.54 -9.66
C ASP A 35 11.51 0.08 -10.98
N ASP A 36 11.45 -1.24 -11.20
CA ASP A 36 10.78 -1.89 -12.34
C ASP A 36 9.28 -2.15 -12.11
N GLY A 37 8.76 -1.79 -10.94
CA GLY A 37 7.38 -2.04 -10.51
C GLY A 37 7.12 -3.49 -10.07
N LEU A 38 8.15 -4.34 -9.98
CA LEU A 38 8.02 -5.72 -9.54
C LEU A 38 8.26 -5.84 -8.02
N ALA A 39 7.87 -6.99 -7.45
CA ALA A 39 8.11 -7.27 -6.04
C ALA A 39 9.61 -7.28 -5.68
N ALA A 40 10.00 -6.41 -4.74
CA ALA A 40 11.35 -6.24 -4.24
C ALA A 40 11.48 -6.60 -2.73
N GLY A 41 10.73 -7.61 -2.29
CA GLY A 41 10.75 -8.11 -0.92
C GLY A 41 9.51 -7.74 -0.10
N HIS A 42 9.46 -8.23 1.13
CA HIS A 42 8.30 -8.05 2.01
C HIS A 42 8.35 -6.70 2.73
N VAL A 43 7.18 -6.06 2.81
CA VAL A 43 6.97 -4.95 3.74
C VAL A 43 7.07 -5.49 5.17
N PRO A 44 7.80 -4.82 6.09
CA PRO A 44 7.87 -5.23 7.49
C PRO A 44 6.47 -5.34 8.12
N GLN A 45 6.32 -6.21 9.12
CA GLN A 45 5.02 -6.48 9.74
C GLN A 45 4.35 -5.23 10.30
N TRP A 46 5.09 -4.38 11.01
CA TRP A 46 4.56 -3.14 11.61
C TRP A 46 3.99 -2.18 10.56
N GLU A 47 4.54 -2.17 9.35
CA GLU A 47 4.06 -1.34 8.25
C GLU A 47 2.91 -2.00 7.51
N SER A 48 2.94 -3.33 7.38
CA SER A 48 1.81 -4.11 6.86
C SER A 48 0.54 -3.92 7.69
N GLU A 49 0.67 -3.87 9.02
CA GLU A 49 -0.45 -3.58 9.93
C GLU A 49 -0.99 -2.15 9.71
N ALA A 50 -0.11 -1.17 9.50
CA ALA A 50 -0.51 0.19 9.17
C ALA A 50 -1.23 0.27 7.82
N LEU A 51 -0.73 -0.41 6.79
CA LEU A 51 -1.38 -0.50 5.47
C LEU A 51 -2.79 -1.10 5.57
N ALA A 52 -2.96 -2.16 6.36
CA ALA A 52 -4.27 -2.76 6.61
C ALA A 52 -5.22 -1.77 7.32
N LEU A 53 -4.73 -0.95 8.25
CA LEU A 53 -5.53 0.11 8.88
C LEU A 53 -5.90 1.22 7.90
N LEU A 54 -5.00 1.62 7.00
CA LEU A 54 -5.27 2.61 5.96
C LEU A 54 -6.31 2.11 4.95
N GLU A 55 -6.22 0.84 4.55
CA GLU A 55 -7.21 0.20 3.68
C GLU A 55 -8.58 0.15 4.34
N ARG A 56 -8.64 -0.30 5.61
CA ARG A 56 -9.88 -0.31 6.41
C ARG A 56 -10.50 1.07 6.58
N ARG A 57 -9.69 2.13 6.59
CA ARG A 57 -10.16 3.53 6.65
C ARG A 57 -10.51 4.10 5.26
N GLY A 58 -10.30 3.33 4.20
CA GLY A 58 -10.56 3.74 2.82
C GLY A 58 -9.58 4.80 2.31
N LEU A 59 -8.37 4.89 2.87
CA LEU A 59 -7.34 5.84 2.44
C LEU A 59 -6.45 5.27 1.33
N VAL A 60 -6.31 3.96 1.30
CA VAL A 60 -5.67 3.22 0.21
C VAL A 60 -6.60 2.11 -0.27
N ALA A 61 -6.36 1.62 -1.47
CA ALA A 61 -7.08 0.49 -2.04
C ALA A 61 -6.14 -0.40 -2.87
N VAL A 62 -6.36 -1.70 -2.80
CA VAL A 62 -5.77 -2.66 -3.72
C VAL A 62 -6.65 -2.71 -4.97
N ARG A 63 -6.10 -2.41 -6.15
CA ARG A 63 -6.87 -2.38 -7.42
C ARG A 63 -6.46 -3.54 -8.35
N PRO A 64 -6.99 -4.76 -8.13
CA PRO A 64 -6.56 -5.93 -8.89
C PRO A 64 -6.93 -5.81 -10.36
N GLY A 65 -5.98 -6.13 -11.24
CA GLY A 65 -6.21 -6.37 -12.66
C GLY A 65 -6.51 -7.84 -12.93
N PRO A 66 -7.15 -8.19 -14.05
CA PRO A 66 -7.32 -9.59 -14.43
C PRO A 66 -5.97 -10.32 -14.50
N GLY A 67 -5.82 -11.39 -13.71
CA GLY A 67 -4.61 -12.22 -13.69
C GLY A 67 -3.41 -11.61 -12.96
N THR A 68 -3.54 -10.48 -12.27
CA THR A 68 -2.41 -9.86 -11.54
C THR A 68 -2.12 -10.62 -10.25
N ARG A 69 -0.89 -11.12 -10.13
CA ARG A 69 -0.37 -11.77 -8.91
C ARG A 69 -0.11 -10.74 -7.81
N ASP A 70 0.60 -9.67 -8.19
CA ASP A 70 0.95 -8.54 -7.34
C ASP A 70 0.24 -7.31 -7.86
N THR A 71 -0.41 -6.57 -6.96
CA THR A 71 -1.31 -5.49 -7.31
C THR A 71 -0.89 -4.21 -6.62
N PRO A 72 -0.77 -3.06 -7.31
CA PRO A 72 -0.47 -1.80 -6.66
C PRO A 72 -1.45 -1.45 -5.54
N VAL A 73 -0.90 -0.92 -4.44
CA VAL A 73 -1.68 -0.31 -3.36
C VAL A 73 -1.69 1.19 -3.57
N GLU A 74 -2.81 1.72 -4.04
CA GLU A 74 -2.93 3.12 -4.46
C GLU A 74 -3.71 3.93 -3.44
N LEU A 75 -3.46 5.25 -3.40
CA LEU A 75 -4.31 6.15 -2.64
C LEU A 75 -5.72 6.20 -3.25
N THR A 76 -6.71 6.30 -2.38
CA THR A 76 -8.05 6.73 -2.78
C THR A 76 -8.10 8.25 -2.86
N GLU A 77 -9.17 8.80 -3.44
CA GLU A 77 -9.43 10.25 -3.40
C GLU A 77 -9.52 10.79 -1.97
N HIS A 78 -9.92 9.96 -1.00
CA HIS A 78 -9.90 10.31 0.42
C HIS A 78 -8.46 10.38 0.92
N GLY A 79 -7.64 9.37 0.60
CA GLY A 79 -6.22 9.33 0.95
C GLY A 79 -5.44 10.53 0.42
N VAL A 80 -5.67 10.92 -0.83
CA VAL A 80 -5.03 12.11 -1.44
C VAL A 80 -5.37 13.37 -0.66
N ARG A 81 -6.67 13.65 -0.44
CA ARG A 81 -7.11 14.84 0.31
C ARG A 81 -6.54 14.87 1.73
N TRP A 82 -6.46 13.70 2.38
CA TRP A 82 -5.88 13.60 3.71
C TRP A 82 -4.38 13.93 3.71
N LEU A 83 -3.63 13.38 2.74
CA LEU A 83 -2.19 13.61 2.62
C LEU A 83 -1.88 15.07 2.32
N ASP A 84 -2.61 15.69 1.38
CA ASP A 84 -2.45 17.11 1.02
C ASP A 84 -2.73 18.04 2.21
N GLY A 85 -3.83 17.78 2.94
CA GLY A 85 -4.18 18.54 4.14
C GLY A 85 -3.19 18.36 5.30
N SER A 86 -2.43 17.26 5.30
CA SER A 86 -1.40 16.99 6.32
C SER A 86 -0.04 17.61 5.99
N VAL A 87 0.21 17.98 4.73
CA VAL A 87 1.42 18.72 4.32
C VAL A 87 1.25 20.22 4.55
N ALA A 88 0.00 20.70 4.55
CA ALA A 88 -0.32 22.12 4.77
C ALA A 88 -0.44 22.53 6.26
N ALA A 89 -0.37 21.58 7.19
CA ALA A 89 -0.50 21.78 8.64
C ALA A 89 0.85 21.66 9.35
#